data_AF-A0A2U3KGY7-F1
#
_entry.id   AF-A0A2U3KGY7-F1
#
_cell.length_a   1.000
_cell.length_b   1.000
_cell.length_c   1.000
_cell.angle_alpha   90.00
_cell.angle_beta   90.00
_cell.angle_gamma   90.00
#
_symmetry.space_group_name_H-M   'P 1'
#
loop_
_entity.id
_entity.type
_entity.pdbx_description
1 polymer ?
#
loop_
_entity_poly.entity_id
_entity_poly.type
_entity_poly.pdbx_seq_one_letter_code
_entity_poly.pdbx_strand_id
1 'polypeptide(L)'
;MNLLYTGKPIIKCCWRKGDLNMIEIGKVQNLKIANFTSIGAYLDADTGVRHDNILLPIKQLPEGSKEGDELEVFIYRDSEERLIATRKKPLAQLGELAYLKVTAKTQIGAFLDIGLERGLFLPFHEQKFPIQVGKGYLVKVYLDKSQRLSATTKIYEYLSAESPYQKNDKVTGTVYSVNPEMGAFIAVDNKYMGLIPINEYFSELQEGDLVEARVIRVREDGKLDLSPRELSYIQMDNDTSKILQGIKNHEGFLSLSDKSSPLEIQSRLQMSKAAFKRAVGKLLKENKVLQTDGGLKETPIDL
;
A
#
# COMPACT_ATOMS: atom_id res chain seq x y z
N MET A 1 -4.74 46.50 44.51
CA MET A 1 -4.59 45.85 43.20
C MET A 1 -5.64 44.75 43.12
N ASN A 2 -6.87 45.11 42.72
CA ASN A 2 -7.99 44.19 42.49
C ASN A 2 -9.01 44.97 41.66
N LEU A 3 -9.07 44.71 40.36
CA LEU A 3 -10.13 45.23 39.49
C LEU A 3 -11.05 44.07 39.13
N LEU A 4 -12.27 44.17 39.66
CA LEU A 4 -13.44 43.38 39.32
C LEU A 4 -13.85 43.71 37.87
N TYR A 5 -13.83 42.71 36.99
CA TYR A 5 -14.39 42.82 35.65
C TYR A 5 -15.90 42.60 35.71
N THR A 6 -16.63 43.65 35.32
CA THR A 6 -18.09 43.68 35.18
C THR A 6 -18.51 43.04 33.86
N GLY A 7 -19.54 42.19 33.93
CA GLY A 7 -20.13 41.52 32.77
C GLY A 7 -20.95 42.45 31.86
N LYS A 8 -20.97 42.11 30.57
CA LYS A 8 -21.92 42.60 29.55
C LYS A 8 -22.38 41.42 28.66
N PRO A 9 -23.57 41.53 28.02
CA PRO A 9 -24.46 40.39 27.81
C PRO A 9 -24.15 39.58 26.56
N ILE A 10 -24.48 38.30 26.66
CA ILE A 10 -24.50 37.31 25.58
C ILE A 10 -25.58 37.72 24.57
N ILE A 11 -25.16 38.15 23.38
CA ILE A 11 -26.06 38.26 22.24
C ILE A 11 -26.33 36.83 21.77
N LYS A 12 -27.47 36.28 22.22
CA LYS A 12 -28.12 35.11 21.60
C LYS A 12 -28.52 35.52 20.18
N CYS A 13 -27.61 35.34 19.22
CA CYS A 13 -28.02 35.32 17.82
C CYS A 13 -28.48 33.91 17.49
N CYS A 14 -29.73 33.83 17.05
CA CYS A 14 -30.48 32.63 16.75
C CYS A 14 -29.90 31.97 15.50
N TRP A 15 -29.10 30.91 15.65
CA TRP A 15 -28.61 30.13 14.52
C TRP A 15 -29.74 29.21 14.03
N ARG A 16 -30.35 29.56 12.90
CA ARG A 16 -31.15 28.64 12.11
C ARG A 16 -30.20 27.56 11.56
N LYS A 17 -30.52 26.29 11.84
CA LYS A 17 -29.99 25.13 11.12
C LYS A 17 -30.39 25.22 9.65
N GLY A 18 -29.48 25.68 8.81
CA GLY A 18 -29.40 25.31 7.40
C GLY A 18 -27.99 24.75 7.24
N ASP A 19 -27.89 23.51 6.77
CA ASP A 19 -26.60 22.85 6.56
C ASP A 19 -25.81 23.64 5.51
N LEU A 20 -24.86 24.46 5.96
CA LEU A 20 -23.86 25.08 5.09
C LEU A 20 -22.98 23.94 4.57
N ASN A 21 -23.21 23.51 3.33
CA ASN A 21 -22.28 22.59 2.66
C ASN A 21 -21.02 23.38 2.31
N MET A 22 -20.08 23.46 3.27
CA MET A 22 -18.77 24.03 3.00
C MET A 22 -18.08 23.21 1.91
N ILE A 23 -17.60 23.88 0.88
CA ILE A 23 -16.77 23.28 -0.17
C ILE A 23 -15.54 22.62 0.44
N GLU A 24 -15.33 21.34 0.14
CA GLU A 24 -14.20 20.56 0.61
C GLU A 24 -13.20 20.32 -0.53
N ILE A 25 -12.07 21.03 -0.49
CA ILE A 25 -10.98 20.82 -1.44
C ILE A 25 -10.44 19.39 -1.30
N GLY A 26 -10.26 18.72 -2.43
CA GLY A 26 -9.73 17.37 -2.48
C GLY A 26 -10.73 16.28 -2.14
N LYS A 27 -12.03 16.58 -2.17
CA LYS A 27 -13.09 15.58 -2.00
C LYS A 27 -14.09 15.63 -3.14
N VAL A 28 -14.73 14.49 -3.36
CA VAL A 28 -15.91 14.35 -4.21
C VAL A 28 -17.13 14.80 -3.43
N GLN A 29 -17.93 15.66 -4.05
CA GLN A 29 -19.12 16.24 -3.46
C GLN A 29 -20.15 16.58 -4.55
N ASN A 30 -21.41 16.68 -4.18
CA ASN A 30 -22.47 17.07 -5.10
C ASN A 30 -22.66 18.58 -5.06
N LEU A 31 -22.66 19.23 -6.23
CA LEU A 31 -22.92 20.66 -6.37
C LEU A 31 -23.94 20.92 -7.47
N LYS A 32 -24.75 21.98 -7.29
CA LYS A 32 -25.78 22.38 -8.26
C LYS A 32 -25.22 23.32 -9.31
N ILE A 33 -25.68 23.18 -10.55
CA ILE A 33 -25.38 24.16 -11.60
C ILE A 33 -26.12 25.46 -11.30
N ALA A 34 -25.38 26.54 -11.04
CA ALA A 34 -25.95 27.87 -10.81
C ALA A 34 -26.26 28.59 -12.13
N ASN A 35 -25.29 28.61 -13.05
CA ASN A 35 -25.45 29.26 -14.36
C ASN A 35 -24.43 28.74 -15.38
N PHE A 36 -24.74 28.91 -16.67
CA PHE A 36 -23.82 28.60 -17.77
C PHE A 36 -23.06 29.83 -18.27
N THR A 37 -21.89 29.58 -18.85
CA THR A 37 -21.04 30.57 -19.54
C THR A 37 -20.38 29.93 -20.77
N SER A 38 -19.65 30.72 -21.55
CA SER A 38 -18.93 30.22 -22.74
C SER A 38 -17.80 29.22 -22.41
N ILE A 39 -17.28 29.23 -21.19
CA ILE A 39 -16.15 28.38 -20.76
C ILE A 39 -16.58 27.15 -19.95
N GLY A 40 -17.87 27.03 -19.61
CA GLY A 40 -18.40 25.96 -18.78
C GLY A 40 -19.58 26.42 -17.93
N ALA A 41 -19.80 25.76 -16.80
CA ALA A 41 -20.85 26.11 -15.86
C ALA A 41 -20.26 26.47 -14.49
N TYR A 42 -20.86 27.42 -13.80
CA TYR A 42 -20.56 27.71 -12.42
C TYR A 42 -21.44 26.87 -11.51
N LEU A 43 -20.81 26.16 -10.58
CA LEU A 43 -21.46 25.34 -9.57
C LEU A 43 -21.63 26.15 -8.28
N ASP A 44 -22.82 26.10 -7.71
CA ASP A 44 -23.18 26.82 -6.50
C ASP A 44 -22.38 26.30 -5.32
N ALA A 45 -21.61 27.19 -4.69
CA ALA A 45 -20.82 26.89 -3.49
C ALA A 45 -21.61 27.08 -2.18
N ASP A 46 -22.91 27.38 -2.27
CA ASP A 46 -23.83 27.59 -1.14
C ASP A 46 -23.36 28.71 -0.18
N THR A 47 -22.58 29.66 -0.69
CA THR A 47 -22.12 30.84 0.09
C THR A 47 -23.06 32.04 -0.06
N GLY A 48 -23.99 31.98 -1.02
CA GLY A 48 -24.82 33.11 -1.44
C GLY A 48 -24.07 34.20 -2.23
N VAL A 49 -22.77 34.02 -2.50
CA VAL A 49 -21.92 34.96 -3.24
C VAL A 49 -21.49 34.32 -4.57
N ARG A 50 -21.97 34.87 -5.69
CA ARG A 50 -21.69 34.32 -7.04
C ARG A 50 -20.20 34.17 -7.38
N HIS A 51 -19.33 35.00 -6.79
CA HIS A 51 -17.89 34.93 -7.05
C HIS A 51 -17.20 33.72 -6.40
N ASP A 52 -17.85 33.09 -5.42
CA ASP A 52 -17.33 31.88 -4.76
C ASP A 52 -17.71 30.60 -5.53
N ASN A 53 -18.60 30.72 -6.53
CA ASN A 53 -19.03 29.59 -7.33
C ASN A 53 -17.84 29.00 -8.10
N ILE A 54 -17.87 27.68 -8.24
CA ILE A 54 -16.73 26.92 -8.77
C ILE A 54 -16.97 26.60 -10.24
N LEU A 55 -16.00 26.90 -11.08
CA LEU A 55 -16.09 26.59 -12.50
C LEU A 55 -15.96 25.07 -12.74
N LEU A 56 -16.93 24.49 -13.44
CA LEU A 56 -16.84 23.20 -14.12
C LEU A 56 -16.59 23.45 -15.62
N PRO A 57 -15.41 23.10 -16.15
CA PRO A 57 -15.08 23.33 -17.56
C PRO A 57 -16.06 22.67 -18.53
N ILE A 58 -16.27 23.30 -19.68
CA ILE A 58 -17.21 22.81 -20.70
C ILE A 58 -16.99 21.35 -21.12
N LYS A 59 -15.73 20.89 -21.16
CA LYS A 59 -15.37 19.51 -21.52
C LYS A 59 -15.86 18.45 -20.51
N GLN A 60 -16.19 18.87 -19.29
CA GLN A 60 -16.65 18.00 -18.22
C GLN A 60 -18.18 18.00 -18.09
N LEU A 61 -18.86 18.97 -18.72
CA LEU A 61 -20.32 19.09 -18.65
C LEU A 61 -21.00 17.94 -19.40
N PRO A 62 -21.97 17.23 -18.77
CA PRO A 62 -22.82 16.30 -19.50
C PRO A 62 -23.66 17.02 -20.57
N GLU A 63 -23.93 16.32 -21.67
CA GLU A 63 -24.86 16.81 -22.68
C GLU A 63 -26.27 16.96 -22.07
N GLY A 64 -26.93 18.08 -22.38
CA GLY A 64 -28.30 18.35 -21.93
C GLY A 64 -28.43 18.84 -20.48
N SER A 65 -27.33 19.14 -19.78
CA SER A 65 -27.37 19.75 -18.44
C SER A 65 -28.14 21.08 -18.42
N LYS A 66 -28.84 21.32 -17.31
CA LYS A 66 -29.67 22.50 -17.04
C LYS A 66 -29.30 23.15 -15.72
N GLU A 67 -29.66 24.43 -15.56
CA GLU A 67 -29.50 25.12 -14.28
C GLU A 67 -30.35 24.42 -13.22
N GLY A 68 -29.79 24.26 -12.03
CA GLY A 68 -30.38 23.50 -10.93
C GLY A 68 -30.04 22.01 -10.91
N ASP A 69 -29.48 21.44 -11.99
CA ASP A 69 -29.02 20.05 -11.99
C ASP A 69 -27.89 19.86 -10.97
N GLU A 70 -27.88 18.72 -10.29
CA GLU A 70 -26.85 18.35 -9.32
C GLU A 70 -25.82 17.41 -9.94
N LEU A 71 -24.54 17.72 -9.74
CA LEU A 71 -23.42 16.98 -10.31
C LEU A 71 -22.45 16.53 -9.22
N GLU A 72 -22.07 15.25 -9.24
CA GLU A 72 -20.95 14.71 -8.46
C GLU A 72 -19.63 15.23 -9.07
N VAL A 73 -18.88 16.01 -8.30
CA VAL A 73 -17.64 16.66 -8.74
C VAL A 73 -16.54 16.57 -7.69
N PHE A 74 -15.30 16.50 -8.15
CA PHE A 74 -14.11 16.66 -7.34
C PHE A 74 -13.59 18.10 -7.42
N ILE A 75 -13.31 18.70 -6.26
CA ILE A 75 -12.83 20.09 -6.18
C ILE A 75 -11.32 20.13 -5.96
N TYR A 76 -10.60 20.87 -6.79
CA TYR A 76 -9.15 21.04 -6.67
C TYR A 76 -8.70 22.42 -7.19
N ARG A 77 -7.38 22.65 -7.24
CA ARG A 77 -6.80 23.88 -7.80
C ARG A 77 -6.16 23.65 -9.16
N ASP A 78 -6.48 24.51 -10.12
CA ASP A 78 -5.88 24.52 -11.45
C ASP A 78 -4.43 25.09 -11.43
N SER A 79 -3.84 25.29 -12.60
CA SER A 79 -2.50 25.88 -12.77
C SER A 79 -2.41 27.35 -12.35
N GLU A 80 -3.53 28.07 -12.35
CA GLU A 80 -3.65 29.48 -11.93
C GLU A 80 -4.07 29.60 -10.46
N GLU A 81 -4.05 28.49 -9.72
CA GLU A 81 -4.42 28.40 -8.30
C GLU A 81 -5.89 28.69 -8.00
N ARG A 82 -6.76 28.66 -9.01
CA ARG A 82 -8.20 28.85 -8.84
C ARG A 82 -8.86 27.53 -8.46
N LEU A 83 -9.91 27.61 -7.63
CA LEU A 83 -10.76 26.46 -7.38
C LEU A 83 -11.50 26.08 -8.66
N ILE A 84 -11.45 24.79 -8.99
CA ILE A 84 -12.07 24.24 -10.19
C ILE A 84 -12.68 22.88 -9.85
N ALA A 85 -13.79 22.57 -10.51
CA ALA A 85 -14.48 21.31 -10.39
C ALA A 85 -14.14 20.40 -11.59
N THR A 86 -14.11 19.10 -11.35
CA THR A 86 -14.00 18.09 -12.40
C THR A 86 -14.91 16.92 -12.11
N ARG A 87 -15.43 16.27 -13.16
CA ARG A 87 -16.22 15.04 -13.03
C ARG A 87 -15.36 13.79 -13.20
N LYS A 88 -14.08 13.94 -13.52
CA LYS A 88 -13.10 12.85 -13.48
C LYS A 88 -12.97 12.37 -12.03
N LYS A 89 -13.16 11.06 -11.83
CA LYS A 89 -12.96 10.44 -10.52
C LYS A 89 -11.46 10.36 -10.22
N PRO A 90 -10.97 10.97 -9.13
CA PRO A 90 -9.57 10.87 -8.77
C PRO A 90 -9.26 9.45 -8.27
N LEU A 91 -8.00 9.05 -8.36
CA LEU A 91 -7.51 7.80 -7.77
C LEU A 91 -7.41 7.86 -6.24
N ALA A 92 -7.43 9.07 -5.67
CA ALA A 92 -7.31 9.30 -4.24
C ALA A 92 -7.91 10.66 -3.86
N GLN A 93 -8.50 10.75 -2.68
CA GLN A 93 -9.01 11.98 -2.08
C GLN A 93 -8.12 12.46 -0.94
N LEU A 94 -8.37 13.70 -0.49
CA LEU A 94 -7.71 14.27 0.67
C LEU A 94 -7.89 13.36 1.90
N GLY A 95 -6.78 13.02 2.53
CA GLY A 95 -6.80 12.15 3.70
C GLY A 95 -6.79 10.65 3.35
N GLU A 96 -6.74 10.26 2.08
CA GLU A 96 -6.62 8.85 1.70
C GLU A 96 -5.15 8.45 1.49
N LEU A 97 -4.87 7.16 1.74
CA LEU A 97 -3.66 6.49 1.31
C LEU A 97 -3.93 5.86 -0.06
N ALA A 98 -3.04 6.06 -1.03
CA ALA A 98 -3.22 5.53 -2.36
C ALA A 98 -1.89 5.14 -3.00
N TYR A 99 -1.91 4.03 -3.75
CA TYR A 99 -0.78 3.58 -4.54
C TYR A 99 -0.78 4.30 -5.90
N LEU A 100 0.11 5.27 -6.07
CA LEU A 100 0.12 6.14 -7.25
C LEU A 100 1.43 6.01 -8.02
N LYS A 101 1.32 6.03 -9.36
CA LYS A 101 2.46 5.94 -10.28
C LYS A 101 3.13 7.29 -10.45
N VAL A 102 4.46 7.31 -10.45
CA VAL A 102 5.24 8.52 -10.72
C VAL A 102 5.25 8.80 -12.22
N THR A 103 4.79 9.98 -12.61
CA THR A 103 4.73 10.41 -14.01
C THR A 103 5.92 11.26 -14.41
N ALA A 104 6.46 12.06 -13.49
CA ALA A 104 7.60 12.93 -13.76
C ALA A 104 8.41 13.22 -12.50
N LYS A 105 9.68 13.59 -12.69
CA LYS A 105 10.58 14.07 -11.65
C LYS A 105 11.12 15.45 -12.02
N THR A 106 11.25 16.32 -11.03
CA THR A 106 11.76 17.68 -11.17
C THR A 106 12.79 17.97 -10.06
N GLN A 107 13.38 19.16 -10.08
CA GLN A 107 14.35 19.57 -9.04
C GLN A 107 13.72 19.76 -7.65
N ILE A 108 12.41 20.02 -7.59
CA ILE A 108 11.69 20.32 -6.34
C ILE A 108 10.91 19.11 -5.78
N GLY A 109 10.81 18.02 -6.55
CA GLY A 109 10.02 16.85 -6.18
C GLY A 109 9.61 16.00 -7.38
N ALA A 110 8.53 15.24 -7.24
CA ALA A 110 7.97 14.40 -8.29
C ALA A 110 6.49 14.70 -8.49
N PHE A 111 5.93 14.24 -9.61
CA PHE A 111 4.50 14.25 -9.88
C PHE A 111 3.98 12.82 -9.96
N LEU A 112 2.86 12.57 -9.31
CA LEU A 112 2.16 11.29 -9.28
C LEU A 112 0.88 11.38 -10.09
N ASP A 113 0.51 10.29 -10.77
CA ASP A 113 -0.78 10.17 -11.42
C ASP A 113 -1.88 10.01 -10.37
N ILE A 114 -2.81 10.95 -10.33
CA ILE A 114 -4.02 10.89 -9.48
C ILE A 114 -5.29 10.76 -10.33
N GLY A 115 -5.17 10.46 -11.63
CA GLY A 115 -6.30 10.35 -12.57
C GLY A 115 -6.87 11.69 -13.01
N LEU A 116 -6.20 12.81 -12.69
CA LEU A 116 -6.62 14.16 -13.04
C LEU A 116 -5.66 14.76 -14.08
N GLU A 117 -6.07 15.89 -14.67
CA GLU A 117 -5.26 16.58 -15.69
C GLU A 117 -3.94 17.10 -15.12
N ARG A 118 -3.92 17.37 -13.82
CA ARG A 118 -2.72 17.74 -13.07
C ARG A 118 -2.31 16.58 -12.16
N GLY A 119 -1.04 16.22 -12.22
CA GLY A 119 -0.45 15.25 -11.30
C GLY A 119 -0.40 15.78 -9.87
N LEU A 120 -0.48 14.87 -8.90
CA LEU A 120 -0.30 15.16 -7.48
C LEU A 120 1.18 15.40 -7.18
N PHE A 121 1.51 16.54 -6.58
CA PHE A 121 2.90 16.88 -6.30
C PHE A 121 3.42 16.15 -5.06
N LEU A 122 4.62 15.57 -5.15
CA LEU A 122 5.35 14.90 -4.07
C LEU A 122 6.66 15.65 -3.82
N PRO A 123 6.71 16.59 -2.84
CA PRO A 123 7.89 17.39 -2.54
C PRO A 123 9.09 16.54 -2.10
N PHE A 124 10.31 16.99 -2.39
CA PHE A 124 11.53 16.25 -2.02
C PHE A 124 11.63 15.97 -0.50
N HIS A 125 11.29 16.95 0.34
CA HIS A 125 11.33 16.78 1.80
C HIS A 125 10.26 15.83 2.35
N GLU A 126 9.27 15.45 1.53
CA GLU A 126 8.22 14.47 1.85
C GLU A 126 8.52 13.07 1.29
N GLN A 127 9.70 12.87 0.69
CA GLN A 127 10.18 11.58 0.21
C GLN A 127 11.12 10.95 1.24
N LYS A 128 10.76 9.79 1.80
CA LYS A 128 11.65 9.00 2.67
C LYS A 128 12.80 8.32 1.92
N PHE A 129 12.65 8.13 0.61
CA PHE A 129 13.54 7.34 -0.23
C PHE A 129 13.52 7.87 -1.67
N PRO A 130 14.55 7.56 -2.49
CA PRO A 130 14.59 7.99 -3.88
C PRO A 130 13.42 7.43 -4.69
N ILE A 131 12.69 8.34 -5.35
CA ILE A 131 11.56 8.01 -6.23
C ILE A 131 12.02 7.83 -7.67
N GLN A 132 11.47 6.82 -8.36
CA GLN A 132 11.73 6.48 -9.75
C GLN A 132 10.51 6.76 -10.64
N VAL A 133 10.73 7.39 -11.79
CA VAL A 133 9.67 7.64 -12.79
C VAL A 133 9.17 6.30 -13.34
N GLY A 134 7.85 6.17 -13.47
CA GLY A 134 7.20 4.94 -13.93
C GLY A 134 6.94 3.91 -12.83
N LYS A 135 7.59 4.01 -11.66
CA LYS A 135 7.30 3.15 -10.50
C LYS A 135 6.12 3.70 -9.69
N GLY A 136 5.39 2.81 -9.02
CA GLY A 136 4.30 3.16 -8.11
C GLY A 136 4.73 3.13 -6.64
N TYR A 137 4.12 4.01 -5.83
CA TYR A 137 4.40 4.10 -4.40
C TYR A 137 3.13 4.40 -3.63
N LEU A 138 3.03 3.85 -2.41
CA LEU A 138 1.96 4.21 -1.49
C LEU A 138 2.25 5.59 -0.88
N VAL A 139 1.30 6.51 -1.04
CA VAL A 139 1.40 7.89 -0.54
C VAL A 139 0.14 8.30 0.20
N LYS A 140 0.29 9.26 1.10
CA LYS A 140 -0.83 9.96 1.75
C LYS A 140 -1.11 11.27 1.03
N VAL A 141 -2.37 11.51 0.68
CA VAL A 141 -2.82 12.81 0.15
C VAL A 141 -3.11 13.76 1.30
N TYR A 142 -2.52 14.96 1.26
CA TYR A 142 -2.70 16.01 2.26
C TYR A 142 -2.79 17.40 1.61
N LEU A 143 -3.21 18.41 2.39
CA LEU A 143 -3.14 19.80 1.97
C LEU A 143 -1.87 20.46 2.53
N ASP A 144 -1.12 21.10 1.65
CA ASP A 144 0.04 21.90 2.07
C ASP A 144 -0.39 23.23 2.74
N LYS A 145 0.60 24.03 3.16
CA LYS A 145 0.37 25.34 3.79
C LYS A 145 -0.34 26.34 2.86
N SER A 146 -0.29 26.11 1.56
CA SER A 146 -0.91 26.93 0.52
C SER A 146 -2.28 26.38 0.08
N GLN A 147 -2.85 25.42 0.81
CA GLN A 147 -4.14 24.79 0.50
C GLN A 147 -4.14 24.11 -0.88
N ARG A 148 -3.02 23.47 -1.24
CA ARG A 148 -2.89 22.64 -2.45
C ARG A 148 -2.76 21.17 -2.08
N LEU A 149 -3.30 20.31 -2.93
CA LEU A 149 -3.12 18.87 -2.78
C LEU A 149 -1.66 18.49 -3.03
N SER A 150 -1.12 17.72 -2.10
CA SER A 150 0.24 17.22 -2.10
C SER A 150 0.27 15.78 -1.58
N ALA A 151 1.37 15.08 -1.82
CA ALA A 151 1.62 13.71 -1.40
C ALA A 151 2.82 13.61 -0.46
N THR A 152 2.80 12.63 0.44
CA THR A 152 3.97 12.24 1.24
C THR A 152 4.14 10.72 1.27
N THR A 153 5.39 10.24 1.25
CA THR A 153 5.71 8.81 1.49
C THR A 153 5.96 8.52 2.97
N LYS A 154 5.87 9.53 3.85
CA LYS A 154 5.96 9.38 5.31
C LYS A 154 4.66 8.83 5.90
N ILE A 155 4.26 7.64 5.46
CA ILE A 155 2.90 7.16 5.71
C ILE A 155 2.70 6.44 7.06
N TYR A 156 3.77 6.18 7.82
CA TYR A 156 3.74 5.32 9.02
C TYR A 156 2.67 5.74 10.03
N GLU A 157 2.52 7.03 10.29
CA GLU A 157 1.54 7.57 11.26
C GLU A 157 0.08 7.46 10.80
N TYR A 158 -0.16 7.19 9.52
CA TYR A 158 -1.51 7.04 8.95
C TYR A 158 -1.94 5.58 8.82
N LEU A 159 -1.07 4.63 9.15
CA LEU A 159 -1.38 3.21 9.19
C LEU A 159 -1.91 2.82 10.58
N SER A 160 -2.73 1.78 10.64
CA SER A 160 -3.29 1.24 11.86
C SER A 160 -2.61 -0.08 12.25
N ALA A 161 -2.46 -0.33 13.55
CA ALA A 161 -2.08 -1.63 14.08
C ALA A 161 -3.30 -2.53 14.35
N GLU A 162 -4.53 -2.01 14.25
CA GLU A 162 -5.77 -2.73 14.55
C GLU A 162 -6.28 -3.49 13.32
N SER A 163 -5.52 -4.49 12.89
CA SER A 163 -5.90 -5.30 11.73
C SER A 163 -6.89 -6.41 12.09
N PRO A 164 -7.80 -6.80 11.18
CA PRO A 164 -8.71 -7.91 11.38
C PRO A 164 -8.04 -9.28 11.15
N TYR A 165 -6.79 -9.28 10.71
CA TYR A 165 -6.10 -10.49 10.28
C TYR A 165 -5.62 -11.34 11.45
N GLN A 166 -5.58 -12.65 11.20
CA GLN A 166 -5.12 -13.66 12.12
C GLN A 166 -3.94 -14.43 11.52
N LYS A 167 -3.29 -15.21 12.38
CA LYS A 167 -2.21 -16.09 11.95
C LYS A 167 -2.67 -17.02 10.83
N ASN A 168 -1.85 -17.12 9.80
CA ASN A 168 -2.04 -17.87 8.55
C ASN A 168 -2.94 -17.24 7.49
N ASP A 169 -3.53 -16.06 7.74
CA ASP A 169 -4.25 -15.34 6.68
C ASP A 169 -3.29 -14.91 5.58
N LYS A 170 -3.77 -14.96 4.34
CA LYS A 170 -3.09 -14.38 3.18
C LYS A 170 -3.44 -12.90 3.09
N VAL A 171 -2.44 -12.09 2.80
CA VAL A 171 -2.55 -10.63 2.72
C VAL A 171 -1.79 -10.11 1.52
N THR A 172 -2.21 -8.94 1.04
CA THR A 172 -1.46 -8.17 0.05
C THR A 172 -1.07 -6.83 0.65
N GLY A 173 0.04 -6.25 0.21
CA GLY A 173 0.44 -4.95 0.70
C GLY A 173 1.55 -4.32 -0.11
N THR A 174 1.83 -3.06 0.23
CA THR A 174 2.89 -2.29 -0.42
C THR A 174 4.08 -2.12 0.51
N VAL A 175 5.30 -2.36 0.02
CA VAL A 175 6.53 -2.02 0.73
C VAL A 175 6.65 -0.49 0.81
N TYR A 176 6.61 0.09 2.02
CA TYR A 176 6.75 1.54 2.20
C TYR A 176 8.08 1.95 2.83
N SER A 177 8.87 1.00 3.31
CA SER A 177 10.21 1.25 3.83
C SER A 177 10.99 -0.06 3.89
N VAL A 178 12.25 -0.05 3.51
CA VAL A 178 13.17 -1.18 3.75
C VAL A 178 14.22 -0.76 4.77
N ASN A 179 14.46 -1.61 5.76
CA ASN A 179 15.51 -1.41 6.77
C ASN A 179 16.44 -2.62 6.77
N PRO A 180 17.76 -2.46 6.59
CA PRO A 180 18.71 -3.57 6.51
C PRO A 180 18.78 -4.47 7.76
N GLU A 181 18.45 -3.94 8.93
CA GLU A 181 18.53 -4.67 10.20
C GLU A 181 17.19 -5.34 10.57
N MET A 182 16.06 -4.70 10.21
CA MET A 182 14.73 -5.17 10.60
C MET A 182 14.02 -5.97 9.50
N GLY A 183 14.21 -5.62 8.22
CA GLY A 183 13.49 -6.15 7.08
C GLY A 183 12.62 -5.10 6.36
N ALA A 184 11.58 -5.56 5.66
CA ALA A 184 10.69 -4.70 4.87
C ALA A 184 9.39 -4.39 5.60
N PHE A 185 9.06 -3.12 5.72
CA PHE A 185 7.80 -2.65 6.28
C PHE A 185 6.73 -2.58 5.19
N ILE A 186 5.60 -3.21 5.46
CA ILE A 186 4.51 -3.43 4.52
C ILE A 186 3.26 -2.70 5.05
N ALA A 187 2.60 -1.96 4.17
CA ALA A 187 1.26 -1.44 4.41
C ALA A 187 0.26 -2.45 3.83
N VAL A 188 -0.24 -3.34 4.67
CA VAL A 188 -1.22 -4.37 4.30
C VAL A 188 -2.56 -3.70 4.00
N ASP A 189 -3.17 -4.04 2.86
CA ASP A 189 -4.38 -3.41 2.35
C ASP A 189 -4.30 -1.86 2.33
N ASN A 190 -3.08 -1.33 2.17
CA ASN A 190 -2.77 0.10 2.24
C ASN A 190 -3.24 0.77 3.55
N LYS A 191 -3.40 -0.01 4.63
CA LYS A 191 -4.04 0.44 5.88
C LYS A 191 -3.34 -0.07 7.13
N TYR A 192 -2.87 -1.31 7.14
CA TYR A 192 -2.37 -1.96 8.35
C TYR A 192 -0.85 -2.11 8.37
N MET A 193 -0.27 -2.00 9.56
CA MET A 193 1.17 -2.13 9.75
C MET A 193 1.61 -3.59 9.73
N GLY A 194 2.48 -3.94 8.77
CA GLY A 194 3.15 -5.24 8.67
C GLY A 194 4.66 -5.13 8.55
N LEU A 195 5.36 -6.20 8.90
CA LEU A 195 6.80 -6.36 8.71
C LEU A 195 7.08 -7.74 8.12
N ILE A 196 7.86 -7.80 7.05
CA ILE A 196 8.56 -9.01 6.61
C ILE A 196 9.95 -8.96 7.24
N PRO A 197 10.24 -9.77 8.28
CA PRO A 197 11.52 -9.69 8.97
C PRO A 197 12.69 -10.15 8.08
N ILE A 198 13.91 -9.71 8.38
CA ILE A 198 15.09 -9.98 7.56
C ILE A 198 15.39 -11.48 7.35
N ASN A 199 15.01 -12.35 8.29
CA ASN A 199 15.19 -13.80 8.17
C ASN A 199 14.15 -14.49 7.27
N GLU A 200 13.04 -13.80 6.96
CA GLU A 200 12.02 -14.21 5.98
C GLU A 200 12.31 -13.65 4.58
N TYR A 201 13.27 -12.73 4.49
CA TYR A 201 13.72 -12.04 3.28
C TYR A 201 14.45 -13.01 2.33
N PHE A 202 13.85 -13.32 1.18
CA PHE A 202 14.48 -14.16 0.13
C PHE A 202 14.61 -13.45 -1.22
N SER A 203 13.86 -12.37 -1.43
CA SER A 203 13.90 -11.51 -2.62
C SER A 203 14.24 -10.09 -2.20
N GLU A 204 15.01 -9.37 -3.02
CA GLU A 204 15.30 -7.94 -2.81
C GLU A 204 14.02 -7.11 -2.98
N LEU A 205 13.26 -6.95 -1.89
CA LEU A 205 12.13 -6.02 -1.84
C LEU A 205 12.64 -4.58 -1.86
N GLN A 206 11.95 -3.74 -2.61
CA GLN A 206 12.21 -2.31 -2.69
C GLN A 206 10.95 -1.52 -2.35
N GLU A 207 11.11 -0.26 -1.96
CA GLU A 207 9.97 0.61 -1.74
C GLU A 207 9.12 0.74 -3.00
N GLY A 208 7.80 0.67 -2.81
CA GLY A 208 6.83 0.65 -3.89
C GLY A 208 6.51 -0.74 -4.44
N ASP A 209 7.21 -1.79 -4.04
CA ASP A 209 6.88 -3.15 -4.48
C ASP A 209 5.56 -3.63 -3.86
N LEU A 210 4.77 -4.32 -4.66
CA LEU A 210 3.56 -5.02 -4.21
C LEU A 210 3.95 -6.44 -3.80
N VAL A 211 3.45 -6.87 -2.65
CA VAL A 211 3.82 -8.15 -2.06
C VAL A 211 2.58 -8.91 -1.64
N GLU A 212 2.54 -10.20 -1.97
CA GLU A 212 1.65 -11.17 -1.36
C GLU A 212 2.40 -11.91 -0.25
N ALA A 213 1.78 -12.02 0.91
CA ALA A 213 2.38 -12.66 2.07
C ALA A 213 1.35 -13.36 2.93
N ARG A 214 1.82 -14.13 3.90
CA ARG A 214 1.01 -14.75 4.93
C ARG A 214 1.37 -14.18 6.30
N VAL A 215 0.37 -13.96 7.14
CA VAL A 215 0.57 -13.57 8.54
C VAL A 215 1.18 -14.74 9.31
N ILE A 216 2.40 -14.57 9.82
CA ILE A 216 3.08 -15.58 10.66
C ILE A 216 2.82 -15.34 12.14
N ARG A 217 2.60 -14.09 12.54
CA ARG A 217 2.31 -13.69 13.93
C ARG A 217 1.56 -12.35 13.93
N VAL A 218 0.55 -12.25 14.78
CA VAL A 218 0.01 -10.97 15.25
C VAL A 218 0.72 -10.63 16.56
N ARG A 219 1.40 -9.50 16.62
CA ARG A 219 2.19 -9.07 17.78
C ARG A 219 1.27 -8.52 18.88
N GLU A 220 1.82 -8.37 20.09
CA GLU A 220 1.09 -7.79 21.23
C GLU A 220 0.66 -6.33 20.99
N ASP A 221 1.41 -5.59 20.17
CA ASP A 221 1.07 -4.22 19.76
C ASP A 221 0.10 -4.16 18.56
N GLY A 222 -0.46 -5.30 18.14
CA GLY A 222 -1.40 -5.44 17.02
C GLY A 222 -0.74 -5.54 15.64
N LYS A 223 0.54 -5.19 15.51
CA LYS A 223 1.25 -5.22 14.21
C LYS A 223 1.43 -6.65 13.70
N LEU A 224 1.56 -6.78 12.38
CA LEU A 224 1.69 -8.07 11.71
C LEU A 224 3.15 -8.40 11.41
N ASP A 225 3.56 -9.62 11.73
CA ASP A 225 4.72 -10.23 11.06
C ASP A 225 4.24 -11.08 9.90
N LEU A 226 4.92 -10.93 8.78
CA LEU A 226 4.56 -11.49 7.49
C LEU A 226 5.71 -12.36 6.96
N SER A 227 5.35 -13.34 6.15
CA SER A 227 6.30 -14.11 5.34
C SER A 227 5.76 -14.27 3.92
N PRO A 228 6.54 -13.96 2.88
CA PRO A 228 6.18 -14.25 1.49
C PRO A 228 6.29 -15.75 1.17
N ARG A 229 6.81 -16.58 2.09
CA ARG A 229 6.99 -18.02 1.87
C ARG A 229 5.66 -18.76 1.98
N GLU A 230 5.44 -19.69 1.03
CA GLU A 230 4.35 -20.63 1.12
C GLU A 230 4.52 -21.61 2.30
N LEU A 231 3.39 -22.06 2.87
CA LEU A 231 3.36 -23.04 3.97
C LEU A 231 4.06 -24.37 3.61
N SER A 232 4.05 -24.73 2.33
CA SER A 232 4.69 -25.93 1.76
C SER A 232 6.20 -25.99 2.00
N TYR A 233 6.87 -24.83 2.10
CA TYR A 233 8.28 -24.70 2.45
C TYR A 233 8.53 -24.76 3.96
N ILE A 234 7.60 -24.28 4.79
CA ILE A 234 7.74 -24.29 6.26
C ILE A 234 7.44 -25.67 6.84
N GLN A 235 6.58 -26.45 6.17
CA GLN A 235 6.33 -27.85 6.54
C GLN A 235 7.49 -28.78 6.17
N MET A 236 8.54 -28.31 5.50
CA MET A 236 9.79 -29.07 5.40
C MET A 236 10.51 -29.04 6.75
N ASP A 237 10.59 -30.21 7.38
CA ASP A 237 11.42 -30.43 8.56
C ASP A 237 12.88 -30.04 8.24
N ASN A 238 13.68 -29.55 9.20
CA ASN A 238 15.07 -29.11 8.96
C ASN A 238 15.89 -30.19 8.21
N ASP A 239 15.63 -31.46 8.56
CA ASP A 239 16.24 -32.62 7.92
C ASP A 239 15.81 -32.78 6.43
N THR A 240 14.55 -32.51 6.08
CA THR A 240 14.09 -32.58 4.68
C THR A 240 14.70 -31.48 3.82
N SER A 241 14.85 -30.26 4.36
CA SER A 241 15.51 -29.15 3.67
C SER A 241 16.98 -29.43 3.41
N LYS A 242 17.69 -30.02 4.37
CA LYS A 242 19.10 -30.45 4.20
C LYS A 242 19.26 -31.48 3.08
N ILE A 243 18.35 -32.44 2.96
CA ILE A 243 18.39 -33.44 1.88
C ILE A 243 18.16 -32.78 0.52
N LEU A 244 17.16 -31.92 0.38
CA LEU A 244 16.87 -31.21 -0.88
C LEU A 244 18.02 -30.28 -1.30
N GLN A 245 18.63 -29.55 -0.35
CA GLN A 245 19.84 -28.78 -0.62
C GLN A 245 21.00 -29.68 -1.03
N GLY A 246 21.18 -30.82 -0.36
CA GLY A 246 22.17 -31.83 -0.73
C GLY A 246 22.01 -32.29 -2.18
N ILE A 247 20.77 -32.56 -2.62
CA ILE A 247 20.45 -32.93 -4.01
C ILE A 247 20.82 -31.80 -4.98
N LYS A 248 20.44 -30.54 -4.68
CA LYS A 248 20.77 -29.38 -5.54
C LYS A 248 22.26 -29.12 -5.67
N ASN A 249 23.01 -29.28 -4.57
CA ASN A 249 24.46 -29.08 -4.56
C ASN A 249 25.23 -30.17 -5.34
N HIS A 250 24.58 -31.29 -5.67
CA HIS A 250 25.15 -32.40 -6.41
C HIS A 250 24.41 -32.60 -7.75
N GLU A 251 24.19 -31.49 -8.48
CA GLU A 251 23.62 -31.49 -9.84
C GLU A 251 22.27 -32.22 -9.95
N GLY A 252 21.45 -32.12 -8.91
CA GLY A 252 20.12 -32.74 -8.87
C GLY A 252 20.13 -34.22 -8.48
N PHE A 253 21.28 -34.78 -8.07
CA PHE A 253 21.38 -36.17 -7.63
C PHE A 253 22.24 -36.32 -6.37
N LEU A 254 21.64 -36.79 -5.28
CA LEU A 254 22.36 -37.10 -4.05
C LEU A 254 22.65 -38.59 -3.97
N SER A 255 23.93 -38.97 -4.06
CA SER A 255 24.41 -40.35 -3.95
C SER A 255 24.39 -40.87 -2.50
N LEU A 256 23.23 -40.77 -1.84
CA LEU A 256 22.93 -41.32 -0.53
C LEU A 256 21.61 -42.08 -0.58
N SER A 257 21.57 -43.24 0.06
CA SER A 257 20.37 -44.08 0.15
C SER A 257 20.25 -44.70 1.54
N ASP A 258 19.18 -45.45 1.79
CA ASP A 258 19.02 -46.21 3.03
C ASP A 258 20.15 -47.21 3.30
N LYS A 259 20.88 -47.61 2.25
CA LYS A 259 22.05 -48.50 2.33
C LYS A 259 23.33 -47.76 2.74
N SER A 260 23.38 -46.44 2.62
CA SER A 260 24.56 -45.64 2.99
C SER A 260 24.89 -45.79 4.47
N SER A 261 26.18 -45.73 4.80
CA SER A 261 26.66 -45.85 6.17
C SER A 261 26.28 -44.62 7.00
N PRO A 262 26.13 -44.75 8.34
CA PRO A 262 25.90 -43.60 9.21
C PRO A 262 26.96 -42.49 9.05
N LEU A 263 28.22 -42.87 8.86
CA LEU A 263 29.34 -41.95 8.67
C LEU A 263 29.21 -41.16 7.36
N GLU A 264 28.81 -41.78 6.25
CA GLU A 264 28.58 -41.09 4.97
C GLU A 264 27.42 -40.10 5.02
N ILE A 265 26.32 -40.49 5.69
CA ILE A 265 25.15 -39.60 5.87
C ILE A 265 25.55 -38.41 6.77
N GLN A 266 26.29 -38.69 7.84
CA GLN A 266 26.73 -37.65 8.76
C GLN A 266 27.73 -36.69 8.12
N SER A 267 28.68 -37.18 7.33
CA SER A 267 29.70 -36.32 6.69
C SER A 267 29.10 -35.41 5.63
N ARG A 268 28.12 -35.89 4.85
CA ARG A 268 27.53 -35.11 3.75
C ARG A 268 26.35 -34.23 4.17
N LEU A 269 25.53 -34.67 5.13
CA LEU A 269 24.28 -33.99 5.50
C LEU A 269 24.24 -33.53 6.95
N GLN A 270 25.27 -33.81 7.75
CA GLN A 270 25.35 -33.47 9.18
C GLN A 270 24.08 -33.88 9.95
N MET A 271 23.61 -35.10 9.69
CA MET A 271 22.44 -35.69 10.36
C MET A 271 22.66 -37.17 10.64
N SER A 272 21.88 -37.71 11.58
CA SER A 272 21.92 -39.14 11.89
C SER A 272 21.22 -39.96 10.80
N LYS A 273 21.59 -41.25 10.67
CA LYS A 273 20.92 -42.18 9.75
C LYS A 273 19.42 -42.31 10.03
N ALA A 274 19.00 -42.20 11.30
CA ALA A 274 17.59 -42.22 11.67
C ALA A 274 16.84 -40.96 11.21
N ALA A 275 17.46 -39.79 11.35
CA ALA A 275 16.94 -38.52 10.84
C ALA A 275 16.80 -38.54 9.31
N PHE A 276 17.84 -39.03 8.62
CA PHE A 276 17.83 -39.22 7.17
C PHE A 276 16.66 -40.08 6.70
N LYS A 277 16.48 -41.30 7.25
CA LYS A 277 15.38 -42.19 6.85
C LYS A 277 14.00 -41.56 7.07
N ARG A 278 13.81 -40.83 8.17
CA ARG A 278 12.54 -40.14 8.46
C ARG A 278 12.26 -39.05 7.43
N ALA A 279 13.27 -38.24 7.13
CA ALA A 279 13.17 -37.15 6.17
C ALA A 279 12.97 -37.65 4.73
N VAL A 280 13.70 -38.68 4.30
CA VAL A 280 13.49 -39.35 3.01
C VAL A 280 12.08 -39.91 2.90
N GLY A 281 11.60 -40.62 3.94
CA GLY A 281 10.25 -41.17 3.95
C GLY A 281 9.16 -40.11 3.83
N LYS A 282 9.37 -38.93 4.42
CA LYS A 282 8.46 -37.78 4.26
C LYS A 282 8.51 -37.20 2.85
N LEU A 283 9.71 -36.96 2.30
CA LEU A 283 9.90 -36.43 0.94
C LEU A 283 9.32 -37.35 -0.14
N LEU A 284 9.42 -38.67 0.03
CA LEU A 284 8.81 -39.66 -0.85
C LEU A 284 7.27 -39.60 -0.79
N LYS A 285 6.68 -39.51 0.41
CA LYS A 285 5.23 -39.35 0.58
C LYS A 285 4.69 -38.06 -0.04
N GLU A 286 5.49 -37.00 -0.01
CA GLU A 286 5.16 -35.70 -0.61
C GLU A 286 5.52 -35.63 -2.11
N ASN A 287 5.99 -36.72 -2.73
CA ASN A 287 6.43 -36.79 -4.13
C ASN A 287 7.51 -35.77 -4.52
N LYS A 288 8.30 -35.28 -3.56
CA LYS A 288 9.34 -34.26 -3.79
C LYS A 288 10.67 -34.85 -4.27
N VAL A 289 10.91 -36.13 -3.99
CA VAL A 289 12.09 -36.86 -4.44
C VAL A 289 11.71 -38.21 -5.01
N LEU A 290 12.52 -38.72 -5.92
CA LEU A 290 12.48 -40.08 -6.44
C LEU A 290 13.67 -40.85 -5.88
N GLN A 291 13.41 -42.06 -5.38
CA GLN A 291 14.46 -43.00 -5.04
C GLN A 291 14.83 -43.81 -6.28
N THR A 292 16.12 -43.81 -6.62
CA THR A 292 16.68 -44.52 -7.77
C THR A 292 17.78 -45.48 -7.32
N ASP A 293 18.26 -46.34 -8.22
CA ASP A 293 19.40 -47.20 -7.93
C ASP A 293 20.66 -46.35 -7.71
N GLY A 294 21.00 -46.15 -6.43
CA GLY A 294 22.22 -45.45 -6.01
C GLY A 294 22.00 -44.10 -5.32
N GLY A 295 20.78 -43.57 -5.26
CA GLY A 295 20.57 -42.26 -4.63
C GLY A 295 19.16 -41.67 -4.71
N LEU A 296 19.08 -40.39 -4.35
CA LEU A 296 17.85 -39.58 -4.36
C LEU A 296 17.96 -38.51 -5.45
N LYS A 297 16.90 -38.35 -6.23
CA LYS A 297 16.75 -37.31 -7.26
C LYS A 297 15.57 -36.41 -6.92
N GLU A 298 15.64 -35.12 -7.20
CA GLU A 298 14.45 -34.25 -7.09
C GLU A 298 13.43 -34.66 -8.17
N THR A 299 12.15 -34.73 -7.80
CA THR A 299 11.10 -35.00 -8.78
C THR A 299 10.97 -33.78 -9.70
N PRO A 300 10.94 -33.94 -11.04
CA PRO A 300 10.63 -32.84 -11.93
C PRO A 300 9.28 -32.23 -11.55
N ILE A 301 9.22 -30.91 -11.39
CA ILE A 301 7.94 -30.20 -11.33
C ILE A 301 7.43 -30.21 -12.77
N ASP A 302 6.42 -31.02 -13.06
CA ASP A 302 5.66 -30.88 -14.30
C ASP A 302 5.02 -29.47 -14.27
N LEU A 303 5.49 -28.62 -15.18
CA LEU A 303 4.92 -27.29 -15.48
C LEU A 303 3.58 -27.44 -16.20
#